data_AF-A0A7J4EVU2-F1
#
_entry.id   AF-A0A7J4EVU2-F1
#
_cell.length_a   1.000
_cell.length_b   1.000
_cell.length_c   1.000
_cell.angle_alpha   90.00
_cell.angle_beta   90.00
_cell.angle_gamma   90.00
#
_symmetry.space_group_name_H-M   'P 1'
#
loop_
_entity.id
_entity.type
_entity.pdbx_description
1 polymer ?
#
loop_
_entity_poly.entity_id
_entity_poly.type
_entity_poly.pdbx_seq_one_letter_code
_entity_poly.pdbx_strand_id
1 'polypeptide(L)'
;MEINLDRYRNLSRHLGREYINLNPIQRGGVLPVEAKKAIYEFWDGYSICDYCGGRLDEIKTPPVCEFLEDLSKFLDMDISRPTHGARESKFIVMHSICREGDYVVLDENAHYTSYLAIERGKLNYATVKNDGYPTYRIEPEKYKEVIDNFEDDGKSIGLVL
;
A
#
# COMPACT_ATOMS: atom_id res chain seq x y z
N MET A 1 2.86 -40.23 -1.60
CA MET A 1 1.59 -39.51 -1.87
C MET A 1 1.81 -38.76 -3.18
N GLU A 2 1.08 -39.13 -4.22
CA GLU A 2 1.27 -38.52 -5.56
C GLU A 2 0.43 -37.25 -5.65
N ILE A 3 1.05 -36.14 -6.07
CA ILE A 3 0.36 -34.85 -6.18
C ILE A 3 -0.29 -34.78 -7.55
N ASN A 4 -1.62 -34.73 -7.59
CA ASN A 4 -2.37 -34.47 -8.82
C ASN A 4 -2.30 -32.97 -9.17
N LEU A 5 -1.57 -32.64 -10.24
CA LEU A 5 -1.39 -31.27 -10.72
C LEU A 5 -2.51 -30.77 -11.66
N ASP A 6 -3.39 -31.65 -12.16
CA ASP A 6 -4.41 -31.28 -13.15
C ASP A 6 -5.40 -30.25 -12.60
N ARG A 7 -5.66 -30.26 -11.29
CA ARG A 7 -6.52 -29.27 -10.62
C ARG A 7 -6.00 -27.82 -10.71
N TYR A 8 -4.72 -27.63 -11.04
CA TYR A 8 -4.10 -26.30 -11.13
C TYR A 8 -3.91 -25.83 -12.58
N ARG A 9 -4.22 -26.68 -13.56
CA ARG A 9 -4.11 -26.35 -14.99
C ARG A 9 -5.36 -25.61 -15.44
N ASN A 10 -5.21 -24.66 -16.36
CA ASN A 10 -6.31 -23.99 -17.05
C ASN A 10 -7.35 -23.32 -16.14
N LEU A 11 -6.91 -22.79 -14.98
CA LEU A 11 -7.80 -22.09 -14.06
C LEU A 11 -8.48 -20.89 -14.75
N SER A 12 -9.80 -20.85 -14.71
CA SER A 12 -10.63 -19.77 -15.27
C SER A 12 -11.31 -18.96 -14.17
N ARG A 13 -11.43 -17.65 -14.38
CA ARG A 13 -12.20 -16.75 -13.51
C ARG A 13 -13.54 -16.41 -14.18
N HIS A 14 -14.63 -16.95 -13.63
CA HIS A 14 -16.00 -16.75 -14.16
C HIS A 14 -16.64 -15.46 -13.63
N LEU A 15 -16.59 -15.24 -12.31
CA LEU A 15 -17.23 -14.10 -11.63
C LEU A 15 -16.83 -12.72 -12.16
N GLY A 16 -15.62 -12.58 -12.72
CA GLY A 16 -15.15 -11.30 -13.28
C GLY A 16 -15.55 -11.04 -14.73
N ARG A 17 -16.15 -12.03 -15.41
CA ARG A 17 -16.49 -11.98 -16.85
C ARG A 17 -17.99 -12.08 -17.10
N GLU A 18 -18.68 -12.84 -16.26
CA GLU A 18 -20.12 -13.15 -16.43
C GLU A 18 -21.02 -12.25 -15.57
N TYR A 19 -20.45 -11.50 -14.61
CA TYR A 19 -21.20 -10.69 -13.64
C TYR A 19 -20.69 -9.26 -13.55
N ILE A 20 -21.59 -8.35 -13.18
CA ILE A 20 -21.22 -6.99 -12.78
C ILE A 20 -20.64 -7.06 -11.37
N ASN A 21 -19.35 -6.79 -11.26
CA ASN A 21 -18.67 -6.79 -9.98
C ASN A 21 -18.84 -5.45 -9.25
N LEU A 22 -19.64 -5.39 -8.19
CA LEU A 22 -19.85 -4.15 -7.40
C LEU A 22 -18.89 -4.01 -6.20
N ASN A 23 -17.94 -4.94 -6.01
CA ASN A 23 -17.03 -4.88 -4.88
C ASN A 23 -16.09 -3.65 -4.98
N PRO A 24 -16.14 -2.69 -4.03
CA PRO A 24 -15.40 -1.43 -4.12
C PRO A 24 -13.89 -1.62 -4.30
N ILE A 25 -13.29 -2.61 -3.62
CA ILE A 25 -11.85 -2.84 -3.65
C ILE A 25 -11.34 -3.36 -5.00
N GLN A 26 -12.24 -3.77 -5.89
CA GLN A 26 -11.90 -4.35 -7.20
C GLN A 26 -12.16 -3.40 -8.37
N ARG A 27 -12.88 -2.28 -8.17
CA ARG A 27 -13.32 -1.41 -9.26
C ARG A 27 -12.17 -0.65 -9.91
N GLY A 28 -11.31 -0.05 -9.10
CA GLY A 28 -10.13 0.69 -9.59
C GLY A 28 -9.01 -0.20 -10.13
N GLY A 29 -9.09 -1.52 -9.93
CA GLY A 29 -8.08 -2.50 -10.35
C GLY A 29 -8.41 -3.26 -11.64
N VAL A 30 -9.42 -2.83 -12.40
CA VAL A 30 -9.78 -3.50 -13.67
C VAL A 30 -8.77 -3.12 -14.75
N LEU A 31 -8.01 -4.12 -15.22
CA LEU A 31 -6.97 -3.92 -16.24
C LEU A 31 -7.55 -3.45 -17.58
N PRO A 32 -7.05 -2.34 -18.16
CA PRO A 32 -7.35 -1.95 -19.54
C PRO A 32 -6.69 -2.91 -20.54
N VAL A 33 -7.03 -2.80 -21.82
CA VAL A 33 -6.58 -3.72 -22.87
C VAL A 33 -5.06 -3.66 -23.06
N GLU A 34 -4.49 -2.46 -22.98
CA GLU A 34 -3.07 -2.17 -23.10
C GLU A 34 -2.27 -2.90 -22.02
N ALA A 35 -2.74 -2.86 -20.77
CA ALA A 35 -2.10 -3.56 -19.65
C ALA A 35 -2.20 -5.09 -19.80
N LYS A 36 -3.31 -5.62 -20.34
CA LYS A 36 -3.43 -7.06 -20.63
C LYS A 36 -2.44 -7.53 -21.70
N LYS A 37 -2.16 -6.69 -22.70
CA LYS A 37 -1.12 -6.97 -23.71
C LYS A 37 0.28 -6.94 -23.07
N ALA A 38 0.57 -5.96 -22.22
CA ALA A 38 1.84 -5.92 -21.50
C ALA A 38 2.05 -7.17 -20.63
N ILE A 39 1.02 -7.63 -19.92
CA ILE A 39 1.09 -8.90 -19.18
C ILE A 39 1.39 -10.08 -20.11
N TYR A 40 0.81 -10.10 -21.32
CA TYR A 40 1.10 -11.15 -22.31
C TYR A 40 2.59 -11.22 -22.67
N GLU A 41 3.25 -10.06 -22.79
CA GLU A 41 4.68 -9.99 -23.12
C GLU A 41 5.59 -10.28 -21.90
N PHE A 42 5.14 -9.95 -20.69
CA PHE A 42 5.95 -9.92 -19.47
C PHE A 42 5.44 -10.85 -18.36
N TRP A 43 4.77 -11.97 -18.67
CA TRP A 43 4.24 -12.88 -17.62
C TRP A 43 5.29 -13.80 -17.00
N ASP A 44 6.44 -13.99 -17.67
CA ASP A 44 7.43 -15.01 -17.29
C ASP A 44 8.49 -14.44 -16.34
N GLY A 45 8.84 -15.23 -15.32
CA GLY A 45 10.04 -15.04 -14.51
C GLY A 45 10.25 -13.65 -13.90
N TYR A 46 11.51 -13.22 -13.85
CA TYR A 46 11.88 -11.85 -13.50
C TYR A 46 11.58 -10.91 -14.69
N SER A 47 10.29 -10.67 -14.91
CA SER A 47 9.72 -10.23 -16.18
C SER A 47 10.31 -8.99 -16.86
N ILE A 48 11.09 -8.19 -16.14
CA ILE A 48 11.74 -6.98 -16.68
C ILE A 48 13.24 -6.92 -16.35
N CYS A 49 13.81 -8.02 -15.83
CA CYS A 49 15.19 -8.03 -15.35
C CYS A 49 16.23 -8.26 -16.44
N ASP A 50 15.84 -8.49 -17.69
CA ASP A 50 16.77 -8.58 -18.82
C ASP A 50 17.71 -7.35 -18.90
N TYR A 51 17.25 -6.21 -18.39
CA TYR A 51 17.96 -4.93 -18.37
C TYR A 51 18.21 -4.39 -16.95
N CYS A 52 18.11 -5.24 -15.92
CA CYS A 52 18.22 -4.83 -14.53
C CYS A 52 19.65 -5.03 -13.99
N GLY A 53 20.23 -3.97 -13.41
CA GLY A 53 21.49 -4.02 -12.66
C GLY A 53 21.36 -4.44 -11.19
N GLY A 54 20.22 -5.02 -10.81
CA GLY A 54 19.87 -5.35 -9.41
C GLY A 54 19.00 -4.29 -8.70
N ARG A 55 18.61 -3.22 -9.40
CA ARG A 55 17.72 -2.16 -8.89
C ARG A 55 16.57 -1.91 -9.86
N LEU A 56 15.34 -2.20 -9.41
CA LEU A 56 14.14 -2.02 -10.23
C LEU A 56 13.87 -0.55 -10.59
N ASP A 57 14.18 0.38 -9.69
CA ASP A 57 13.93 1.81 -9.87
C ASP A 57 14.84 2.48 -10.89
N GLU A 58 15.91 1.80 -11.33
CA GLU A 58 16.87 2.30 -12.32
C GLU A 58 16.67 1.66 -13.71
N ILE A 59 15.68 0.78 -13.88
CA ILE A 59 15.43 0.10 -15.15
C ILE A 59 14.91 1.12 -16.18
N LYS A 60 15.65 1.29 -17.28
CA LYS A 60 15.31 2.15 -18.42
C LYS A 60 14.50 1.44 -19.51
N THR A 61 14.55 0.10 -19.54
CA THR A 61 13.82 -0.69 -20.52
C THR A 61 13.27 -1.95 -19.85
N PRO A 62 11.94 -2.06 -19.64
CA PRO A 62 10.92 -1.01 -19.82
C PRO A 62 11.19 0.25 -18.98
N PRO A 63 10.61 1.42 -19.31
CA PRO A 63 10.97 2.71 -18.72
C PRO A 63 10.45 2.89 -17.29
N VAL A 64 10.98 2.11 -16.33
CA VAL A 64 10.56 2.15 -14.92
C VAL A 64 11.06 3.42 -14.24
N CYS A 65 12.31 3.84 -14.50
CA CYS A 65 12.83 5.08 -13.91
C CYS A 65 12.02 6.30 -14.38
N GLU A 66 11.71 6.42 -15.66
CA GLU A 66 10.89 7.51 -16.18
C GLU A 66 9.46 7.46 -15.64
N PHE A 67 8.89 6.24 -15.52
CA PHE A 67 7.58 6.07 -14.88
C PHE A 67 7.57 6.59 -13.43
N LEU A 68 8.63 6.33 -12.65
CA LEU A 68 8.73 6.82 -11.28
C LEU A 68 8.90 8.34 -11.22
N GLU A 69 9.61 8.95 -12.17
CA GLU A 69 9.69 10.41 -12.29
C GLU A 69 8.30 11.01 -12.61
N ASP A 70 7.59 10.44 -13.57
CA ASP A 70 6.25 10.89 -13.96
C ASP A 70 5.22 10.66 -12.86
N LEU A 71 5.33 9.56 -12.11
CA LEU A 71 4.49 9.31 -10.94
C LEU A 71 4.76 10.34 -9.83
N SER A 72 6.01 10.73 -9.62
CA SER A 72 6.37 11.76 -8.63
C SER A 72 5.75 13.10 -9.02
N LYS A 73 5.84 13.50 -10.30
CA LYS A 73 5.16 14.70 -10.83
C LYS A 73 3.64 14.61 -10.71
N PHE A 74 3.06 13.46 -11.02
CA PHE A 74 1.60 13.25 -10.94
C PHE A 74 1.07 13.42 -9.51
N LEU A 75 1.86 13.01 -8.51
CA LEU A 75 1.51 13.14 -7.09
C LEU A 75 1.96 14.46 -6.46
N ASP A 76 2.64 15.33 -7.20
CA ASP A 76 3.29 16.56 -6.70
C ASP A 76 4.25 16.27 -5.53
N MET A 77 5.08 15.24 -5.68
CA MET A 77 6.06 14.78 -4.70
C MET A 77 7.47 14.75 -5.30
N ASP A 78 8.49 14.83 -4.44
CA ASP A 78 9.88 14.82 -4.89
C ASP A 78 10.31 13.49 -5.51
N ILE A 79 9.95 12.36 -4.88
CA ILE A 79 10.45 11.03 -5.23
C ILE A 79 9.37 9.96 -5.00
N SER A 80 9.29 8.97 -5.90
CA SER A 80 8.47 7.77 -5.76
C SER A 80 9.31 6.47 -5.83
N ARG A 81 8.81 5.39 -5.22
CA ARG A 81 9.41 4.05 -5.25
C ARG A 81 8.35 2.96 -5.42
N PRO A 82 8.65 1.89 -6.18
CA PRO A 82 7.73 0.75 -6.30
C PRO A 82 7.76 -0.07 -5.01
N THR A 83 6.58 -0.58 -4.62
CA THR A 83 6.38 -1.47 -3.46
C THR A 83 5.30 -2.49 -3.80
N HIS A 84 5.11 -3.58 -3.05
CA HIS A 84 4.02 -4.53 -3.30
C HIS A 84 2.66 -4.04 -2.75
N GLY A 85 2.44 -2.73 -2.78
CA GLY A 85 1.20 -2.05 -2.38
C GLY A 85 1.28 -1.36 -1.02
N ALA A 86 0.22 -0.63 -0.69
CA ALA A 86 0.16 0.29 0.44
C ALA A 86 0.54 -0.31 1.81
N ARG A 87 0.34 -1.63 2.01
CA ARG A 87 0.73 -2.31 3.25
C ARG A 87 2.24 -2.25 3.49
N GLU A 88 3.03 -2.43 2.44
CA GLU A 88 4.49 -2.45 2.53
C GLU A 88 5.01 -1.03 2.60
N SER A 89 4.39 -0.10 1.87
CA SER A 89 4.77 1.32 1.91
C SER A 89 4.64 1.89 3.33
N LYS A 90 3.54 1.59 4.04
CA LYS A 90 3.35 1.98 5.46
C LYS A 90 4.47 1.43 6.33
N PHE A 91 4.76 0.14 6.21
CA PHE A 91 5.82 -0.50 7.00
C PHE A 91 7.21 0.06 6.68
N ILE A 92 7.53 0.34 5.40
CA ILE A 92 8.81 0.92 5.01
C ILE A 92 9.04 2.27 5.71
N VAL A 93 8.03 3.15 5.71
CA VAL A 93 8.12 4.45 6.39
C VAL A 93 8.27 4.26 7.90
N MET A 94 7.39 3.47 8.53
CA MET A 94 7.44 3.19 9.97
C MET A 94 8.79 2.63 10.40
N HIS A 95 9.30 1.64 9.68
CA HIS A 95 10.56 0.97 10.00
C HIS A 95 11.79 1.88 9.78
N SER A 96 11.73 2.77 8.79
CA SER A 96 12.91 3.58 8.40
C SER A 96 12.99 4.91 9.14
N ILE A 97 11.86 5.45 9.60
CA ILE A 97 11.76 6.79 10.18
C ILE A 97 11.52 6.75 11.69
N CYS A 98 10.65 5.85 12.17
CA CYS A 98 10.31 5.78 13.58
C CYS A 98 11.34 4.97 14.38
N ARG A 99 11.36 5.19 15.70
CA ARG A 99 12.14 4.39 16.65
C ARG A 99 11.21 3.40 17.36
N GLU A 100 11.76 2.25 17.75
CA GLU A 100 11.03 1.26 18.54
C GLU A 100 10.41 1.92 19.79
N GLY A 101 9.10 1.71 19.99
CA GLY A 101 8.33 2.33 21.06
C GLY A 101 7.69 3.69 20.74
N ASP A 102 8.04 4.34 19.62
CA ASP A 102 7.34 5.56 19.17
C ASP A 102 5.85 5.29 18.94
N TYR A 103 5.04 6.34 19.07
CA TYR A 103 3.62 6.32 18.76
C TYR A 103 3.36 6.74 17.32
N VAL A 104 2.46 6.01 16.67
CA VAL A 104 1.80 6.41 15.43
C VAL A 104 0.40 6.91 15.75
N VAL A 105 0.09 8.15 15.39
CA VAL A 105 -1.26 8.72 15.52
C VAL A 105 -2.01 8.48 14.22
N LEU A 106 -3.18 7.83 14.28
CA LEU A 106 -3.99 7.51 13.10
C LEU A 106 -5.48 7.58 13.43
N ASP A 107 -6.32 7.66 12.41
CA ASP A 107 -7.77 7.72 12.60
C ASP A 107 -8.42 6.35 12.88
N GLU A 108 -9.60 6.38 13.51
CA GLU A 108 -10.36 5.17 13.85
C GLU A 108 -10.88 4.41 12.62
N ASN A 109 -10.99 5.04 11.45
CA ASN A 109 -11.37 4.36 10.20
C ASN A 109 -10.17 3.78 9.45
N ALA A 110 -8.96 3.86 10.01
CA ALA A 110 -7.76 3.36 9.37
C ALA A 110 -7.86 1.87 9.00
N HIS A 111 -7.33 1.54 7.83
CA HIS A 111 -7.29 0.16 7.35
C HIS A 111 -6.46 -0.75 8.27
N TYR A 112 -6.92 -1.98 8.51
CA TYR A 112 -6.28 -2.93 9.44
C TYR A 112 -4.77 -3.12 9.22
N THR A 113 -4.29 -3.00 7.97
CA THR A 113 -2.86 -3.13 7.66
C THR A 113 -2.00 -2.01 8.26
N SER A 114 -2.58 -0.87 8.64
CA SER A 114 -1.87 0.16 9.42
C SER A 114 -1.46 -0.40 10.78
N TYR A 115 -2.41 -0.99 11.52
CA TYR A 115 -2.15 -1.59 12.82
C TYR A 115 -1.14 -2.75 12.74
N LEU A 116 -1.25 -3.60 11.72
CA LEU A 116 -0.27 -4.67 11.50
C LEU A 116 1.14 -4.14 11.19
N ALA A 117 1.23 -3.03 10.44
CA ALA A 117 2.52 -2.40 10.15
C ALA A 117 3.13 -1.76 11.40
N ILE A 118 2.30 -1.13 12.24
CA ILE A 118 2.69 -0.56 13.55
C ILE A 118 3.23 -1.67 14.46
N GLU A 119 2.48 -2.75 14.62
CA GLU A 119 2.89 -3.90 15.44
C GLU A 119 4.19 -4.53 14.91
N ARG A 120 4.29 -4.74 13.59
CA ARG A 120 5.51 -5.26 12.94
C ARG A 120 6.71 -4.33 13.12
N GLY A 121 6.46 -3.02 13.14
CA GLY A 121 7.46 -1.98 13.40
C GLY A 121 7.81 -1.81 14.87
N LYS A 122 7.18 -2.59 15.78
CA LYS A 122 7.29 -2.45 17.24
C LYS A 122 6.98 -1.03 17.72
N LEU A 123 5.98 -0.43 17.10
CA LEU A 123 5.47 0.89 17.43
C LEU A 123 4.21 0.75 18.27
N ASN A 124 3.88 1.83 18.97
CA ASN A 124 2.60 1.99 19.64
C ASN A 124 1.64 2.81 18.76
N TYR A 125 0.38 2.89 19.14
CA TYR A 125 -0.58 3.72 18.43
C TYR A 125 -1.51 4.51 19.34
N ALA A 126 -1.98 5.63 18.82
CA ALA A 126 -3.07 6.43 19.36
C ALA A 126 -4.13 6.63 18.27
N THR A 127 -5.41 6.62 18.65
CA THR A 127 -6.52 6.72 17.68
C THR A 127 -7.26 8.04 17.80
N VAL A 128 -7.53 8.68 16.66
CA VAL A 128 -8.43 9.82 16.54
C VAL A 128 -9.84 9.30 16.25
N LYS A 129 -10.78 9.59 17.14
CA LYS A 129 -12.16 9.07 17.08
C LYS A 129 -12.95 9.73 15.95
N ASN A 130 -13.81 8.94 15.30
CA ASN A 130 -14.82 9.47 14.38
C ASN A 130 -16.04 10.03 15.13
N ASP A 131 -16.91 10.74 14.41
CA ASP A 131 -18.17 11.31 14.93
C ASP A 131 -19.29 10.28 15.15
N GLY A 132 -19.01 8.99 14.91
CA GLY A 132 -19.96 7.90 15.06
C GLY A 132 -20.98 7.76 13.93
N TYR A 133 -21.95 6.86 14.12
CA TYR A 133 -23.01 6.65 13.14
C TYR A 133 -23.89 7.92 12.98
N PRO A 134 -24.31 8.29 11.75
CA PRO A 134 -24.15 7.56 10.48
C PRO A 134 -22.94 7.95 9.63
N THR A 135 -22.25 9.03 9.98
CA THR A 135 -21.26 9.68 9.10
C THR A 135 -19.86 9.09 9.23
N TYR A 136 -19.49 8.65 10.43
CA TYR A 136 -18.16 8.12 10.75
C TYR A 136 -17.04 9.04 10.25
N ARG A 137 -17.26 10.35 10.28
CA ARG A 137 -16.32 11.36 9.80
C ARG A 137 -15.22 11.57 10.83
N ILE A 138 -14.00 11.73 10.32
CA ILE A 138 -12.84 12.19 11.09
C ILE A 138 -12.74 13.71 10.98
N GLU A 139 -12.61 14.38 12.11
CA GLU A 139 -12.31 15.81 12.20
C GLU A 139 -10.79 15.99 12.29
N PRO A 140 -10.13 16.58 11.28
CA PRO A 140 -8.68 16.75 11.28
C PRO A 140 -8.14 17.49 12.51
N GLU A 141 -8.93 18.42 13.07
CA GLU A 141 -8.55 19.22 14.24
C GLU A 141 -8.32 18.35 15.48
N LYS A 142 -9.00 17.20 15.59
CA LYS A 142 -8.85 16.26 16.72
C LYS A 142 -7.49 15.55 16.73
N TYR A 143 -6.78 15.51 15.61
CA TYR A 143 -5.40 15.01 15.62
C TYR A 143 -4.52 15.84 16.54
N LYS A 144 -4.70 17.17 16.53
CA LYS A 144 -3.93 18.06 17.39
C LYS A 144 -4.15 17.74 18.87
N GLU A 145 -5.40 17.54 19.28
CA GLU A 145 -5.73 17.19 20.66
C GLU A 145 -5.07 15.87 21.08
N VAL A 146 -5.07 14.84 20.22
CA VAL A 146 -4.41 13.57 20.51
C VAL A 146 -2.89 13.73 20.58
N ILE A 147 -2.30 14.51 19.68
CA ILE A 147 -0.85 14.79 19.66
C ILE A 147 -0.45 15.51 20.95
N ASP A 148 -1.11 16.62 21.28
CA ASP A 148 -0.82 17.46 22.45
C ASP A 148 -0.88 16.61 23.75
N ASN A 149 -1.93 15.80 23.92
CA ASN A 149 -2.08 14.93 25.10
C ASN A 149 -0.95 13.89 25.23
N PHE A 150 -0.51 13.30 24.13
CA PHE A 150 0.55 12.29 24.15
C PHE A 150 1.93 12.92 24.38
N GLU A 151 2.18 14.11 23.85
CA GLU A 151 3.41 14.86 24.13
C GLU A 151 3.47 15.31 25.60
N ASP A 152 2.35 15.78 26.18
CA ASP A 152 2.25 16.14 27.59
C ASP A 152 2.50 14.94 28.53
N ASP A 153 2.09 13.73 28.13
CA ASP A 153 2.38 12.46 28.81
C ASP A 153 3.84 11.96 28.60
N GLY A 154 4.67 12.75 27.91
CA GLY A 154 6.07 12.43 27.61
C GLY A 154 6.23 11.29 26.59
N LYS A 155 5.24 11.04 25.74
CA LYS A 155 5.32 10.03 24.67
C LYS A 155 5.97 10.62 23.43
N SER A 156 6.81 9.83 22.77
CA SER A 156 7.43 10.19 21.49
C SER A 156 6.48 9.83 20.34
N ILE A 157 6.13 10.80 19.50
CA ILE A 157 5.31 10.59 18.29
C ILE A 157 6.25 10.51 17.10
N GLY A 158 6.29 9.35 16.43
CA GLY A 158 7.18 9.09 15.30
C GLY A 158 6.53 9.31 13.94
N LEU A 159 5.20 9.21 13.86
CA LEU A 159 4.46 9.31 12.59
C LEU A 159 3.00 9.69 12.82
N VAL A 160 2.45 10.49 11.91
CA VAL A 160 1.00 10.76 11.81
C VAL A 160 0.50 10.21 10.47
N LEU A 161 -0.60 9.47 10.50
CA LEU A 161 -1.25 8.86 9.34
C LEU A 161 -2.64 9.44 9.09
#